data_AF-A0A929IYM6-F1
#
_entry.id   AF-A0A929IYM6-F1
#
_cell.length_a   1.000
_cell.length_b   1.000
_cell.length_c   1.000
_cell.angle_alpha   90.00
_cell.angle_beta   90.00
_cell.angle_gamma   90.00
#
_symmetry.space_group_name_H-M   'P 1'
#
loop_
_entity.id
_entity.type
_entity.pdbx_description
1 polymer ?
#
loop_
_entity_poly.entity_id
_entity_poly.type
_entity_poly.pdbx_seq_one_letter_code
_entity_poly.pdbx_strand_id
1 'polypeptide(L)'
;METNWPPKELTSFINKAQGMTPKLIKVTAKNSHHKGRYITVYDSKFIESLMRAYALAFVQDKLRLNQKHIGQRCVFLLVALVRTALEAAIKQSCGISFNIQQTTQKHYTNIIQLLKEFGFIASVNDKIATKRDIFEFIKTPRSTVDSYIRSHPYEINPIKLDYAIIKQAGLKATRLNGYSMEDVSKIVLGIDSVVGLELKQKVFGEVEESTDIDWQKALPKVFDGFNLQENYVVGKYTVDYFVEELQLVLEFGQSENKKRERYIKQHYGLVNFTSDIAWERLLNGLLRAKVGKVIHL
;
A
#
# COMPACT_ATOMS: atom_id res chain seq x y z
N MET A 1 11.73 -20.99 29.50
CA MET A 1 10.92 -19.84 29.93
C MET A 1 9.47 -20.20 29.68
N GLU A 2 8.70 -20.47 30.73
CA GLU A 2 7.25 -20.56 30.63
C GLU A 2 6.72 -19.18 30.26
N THR A 3 6.09 -19.07 29.09
CA THR A 3 5.35 -17.87 28.73
C THR A 3 4.06 -17.86 29.54
N ASN A 4 3.86 -16.83 30.37
CA ASN A 4 2.60 -16.53 31.07
C ASN A 4 1.51 -16.16 30.06
N TRP A 5 1.12 -17.14 29.25
CA TRP A 5 0.17 -17.02 28.18
C TRP A 5 -0.88 -18.12 28.30
N PRO A 6 -2.17 -17.80 28.07
CA PRO A 6 -2.70 -16.46 27.83
C PRO A 6 -2.83 -15.62 29.12
N PRO A 7 -2.98 -14.29 29.01
CA PRO A 7 -3.47 -13.45 30.11
C PRO A 7 -4.72 -14.07 30.70
N LYS A 8 -4.86 -14.03 32.04
CA LYS A 8 -5.98 -14.67 32.76
C LYS A 8 -7.35 -14.23 32.23
N GLU A 9 -7.45 -12.97 31.80
CA GLU A 9 -8.65 -12.36 31.24
C GLU A 9 -9.08 -12.94 29.89
N LEU A 10 -8.16 -13.60 29.17
CA LEU A 10 -8.39 -14.19 27.86
C LEU A 10 -8.57 -15.70 27.89
N THR A 11 -8.25 -16.35 29.01
CA THR A 11 -8.28 -17.82 29.14
C THR A 11 -9.65 -18.42 28.82
N SER A 12 -10.74 -17.73 29.18
CA SER A 12 -12.12 -18.15 28.88
C SER A 12 -12.51 -17.98 27.42
N PHE A 13 -11.75 -17.21 26.64
CA PHE A 13 -12.02 -16.87 25.24
C PHE A 13 -11.12 -17.63 24.26
N ILE A 14 -10.23 -18.48 24.77
CA ILE A 14 -9.32 -19.29 23.99
C ILE A 14 -9.83 -20.73 23.97
N ASN A 15 -9.89 -21.32 22.77
CA ASN A 15 -10.34 -22.69 22.60
C ASN A 15 -9.30 -23.67 23.19
N LYS A 16 -9.68 -24.38 24.26
CA LYS A 16 -8.81 -25.35 24.96
C LYS A 16 -8.34 -26.51 24.07
N ALA A 17 -9.06 -26.82 22.99
CA ALA A 17 -8.66 -27.86 22.04
C ALA A 17 -7.50 -27.43 21.13
N GLN A 18 -7.27 -26.12 20.99
CA GLN A 18 -6.10 -25.56 20.31
C GLN A 18 -5.05 -25.28 21.38
N GLY A 19 -4.21 -26.26 21.71
CA GLY A 19 -3.09 -26.03 22.62
C GLY A 19 -2.22 -24.86 22.12
N MET A 20 -2.33 -23.69 22.77
CA MET A 20 -1.63 -22.46 22.40
C MET A 20 -0.19 -22.48 22.91
N THR A 21 0.53 -23.56 22.59
CA THR A 21 1.93 -23.69 22.98
C THR A 21 2.77 -22.99 21.91
N PRO A 22 3.51 -21.92 22.25
CA PRO A 22 4.36 -21.24 21.29
C PRO A 22 5.39 -22.21 20.69
N LYS A 23 5.55 -22.18 19.36
CA LYS A 23 6.59 -22.98 18.70
C LYS A 23 7.93 -22.31 18.91
N LEU A 24 8.90 -23.02 19.49
CA LEU A 24 10.27 -22.54 19.61
C LEU A 24 11.10 -22.99 18.42
N ILE A 25 11.75 -22.05 17.74
CA ILE A 25 12.63 -22.33 16.60
C ILE A 25 14.03 -21.81 16.90
N LYS A 26 15.05 -22.64 16.67
CA LYS A 26 16.45 -22.26 16.84
C LYS A 26 16.91 -21.41 15.65
N VAL A 27 17.46 -20.24 15.92
CA VAL A 27 17.99 -19.36 14.89
C VAL A 27 19.36 -19.87 14.43
N THR A 28 19.47 -20.32 13.19
CA THR A 28 20.72 -20.82 12.59
C THR A 28 21.44 -19.77 11.73
N ALA A 29 20.76 -18.68 11.39
CA ALA A 29 21.27 -17.63 10.50
C ALA A 29 22.58 -17.02 11.04
N LYS A 30 23.65 -17.06 10.23
CA LYS A 30 25.01 -16.66 10.65
C LYS A 30 25.13 -15.19 11.04
N ASN A 31 24.34 -14.31 10.43
CA ASN A 31 24.39 -12.85 10.61
C ASN A 31 23.30 -12.32 11.57
N SER A 32 22.62 -13.19 12.32
CA SER A 32 21.59 -12.77 13.27
C SER A 32 22.17 -12.62 14.68
N HIS A 33 21.86 -11.51 15.35
CA HIS A 33 22.14 -11.30 16.78
C HIS A 33 21.50 -12.38 17.68
N HIS A 34 20.56 -13.15 17.15
CA HIS A 34 19.87 -14.24 17.85
C HIS A 34 20.41 -15.63 17.50
N LYS A 35 21.50 -15.74 16.71
CA LYS A 35 22.08 -17.03 16.31
C LYS A 35 22.35 -17.93 17.52
N GLY A 36 21.92 -19.18 17.42
CA GLY A 36 22.03 -20.19 18.48
C GLY A 36 20.93 -20.11 19.54
N ARG A 37 20.13 -19.04 19.59
CA ARG A 37 19.00 -18.88 20.52
C ARG A 37 17.73 -19.49 19.92
N TYR A 38 16.84 -19.96 20.80
CA TYR A 38 15.47 -20.30 20.43
C TYR A 38 14.61 -19.04 20.50
N ILE A 39 13.84 -18.78 19.44
CA ILE A 39 12.84 -17.72 19.40
C ILE A 39 11.45 -18.32 19.35
N THR A 40 10.50 -17.62 19.95
CA THR A 40 9.09 -17.95 19.84
C THR A 40 8.58 -17.53 18.47
N VAL A 41 7.92 -18.47 17.78
CA VAL A 41 7.25 -18.24 16.51
C VAL A 41 5.77 -18.53 16.69
N TYR A 42 4.96 -17.56 16.25
CA TYR A 42 3.51 -17.64 16.26
C TYR A 42 3.05 -17.91 14.83
N ASP A 43 2.36 -19.02 14.61
CA ASP A 43 1.77 -19.31 13.30
C ASP A 43 0.46 -18.54 13.09
N SER A 44 -0.07 -18.58 11.87
CA SER A 44 -1.29 -17.87 11.51
C SER A 44 -2.49 -18.29 12.37
N LYS A 45 -2.59 -19.57 12.72
CA LYS A 45 -3.65 -20.09 13.60
C LYS A 45 -3.54 -19.50 15.00
N PHE A 46 -2.33 -19.42 15.55
CA PHE A 46 -2.08 -18.81 16.85
C PHE A 46 -2.47 -17.34 16.86
N ILE A 47 -2.06 -16.58 15.84
CA ILE A 47 -2.39 -15.16 15.70
C ILE A 47 -3.91 -14.97 15.56
N GLU A 48 -4.57 -15.78 14.75
CA GLU A 48 -6.03 -15.71 14.57
C GLU A 48 -6.78 -16.02 15.87
N SER A 49 -6.41 -17.09 16.57
CA SER A 49 -7.03 -17.45 17.84
C SER A 49 -6.83 -16.38 18.90
N LEU A 50 -5.68 -15.70 18.88
CA LEU A 50 -5.45 -14.55 19.73
C LEU A 50 -6.36 -13.36 19.39
N MET A 51 -6.44 -13.02 18.11
CA MET A 51 -7.31 -11.93 17.65
C MET A 51 -8.78 -12.20 18.01
N ARG A 52 -9.26 -13.43 17.84
CA ARG A 52 -10.60 -13.86 18.25
C ARG A 52 -10.80 -13.70 19.76
N ALA A 53 -9.84 -14.13 20.57
CA ALA A 53 -9.93 -14.04 22.02
C ALA A 53 -10.05 -12.57 22.49
N TYR A 54 -9.21 -11.68 21.97
CA TYR A 54 -9.28 -10.25 22.29
C TYR A 54 -10.56 -9.58 21.77
N ALA A 55 -11.05 -9.96 20.59
CA ALA A 55 -12.29 -9.44 20.05
C ALA A 55 -13.51 -9.86 20.89
N LEU A 56 -13.59 -11.14 21.28
CA LEU A 56 -14.68 -11.66 22.13
C LEU A 56 -14.64 -11.04 23.53
N ALA A 57 -13.44 -10.96 24.14
CA ALA A 57 -13.26 -10.33 25.43
C ALA A 57 -13.65 -8.84 25.41
N PHE A 58 -13.40 -8.15 24.29
CA PHE A 58 -13.79 -6.76 24.09
C PHE A 58 -15.31 -6.59 23.98
N VAL A 59 -15.98 -7.40 23.16
CA VAL A 59 -17.44 -7.35 22.97
C VAL A 59 -18.18 -7.66 24.27
N GLN A 60 -17.61 -8.50 25.15
CA GLN A 60 -18.19 -8.83 26.46
C GLN A 60 -17.75 -7.89 27.59
N ASP A 61 -17.05 -6.79 27.28
CA ASP A 61 -16.50 -5.82 28.23
C ASP A 61 -15.65 -6.46 29.36
N LYS A 62 -14.94 -7.55 29.04
CA LYS A 62 -14.06 -8.27 29.98
C LYS A 62 -12.61 -7.80 29.93
N LEU A 63 -12.26 -6.95 28.97
CA LEU A 63 -10.93 -6.34 28.88
C LEU A 63 -10.76 -5.20 29.89
N ARG A 64 -9.56 -5.09 30.47
CA ARG A 64 -9.18 -3.92 31.28
C ARG A 64 -9.19 -2.66 30.40
N LEU A 65 -9.36 -1.49 31.02
CA LEU A 65 -9.45 -0.21 30.30
C LEU A 65 -8.25 0.02 29.36
N ASN A 66 -7.04 -0.30 29.82
CA ASN A 66 -5.82 -0.19 29.03
C ASN A 66 -5.67 -1.28 27.95
N GLN A 67 -6.55 -2.28 27.87
CA GLN A 67 -6.54 -3.34 26.86
C GLN A 67 -7.66 -3.19 25.82
N LYS A 68 -8.67 -2.33 26.06
CA LYS A 68 -9.80 -2.12 25.14
C LYS A 68 -9.36 -1.76 23.71
N HIS A 69 -8.29 -0.96 23.57
CA HIS A 69 -7.73 -0.60 22.26
C HIS A 69 -7.19 -1.82 21.47
N ILE A 70 -6.67 -2.83 22.15
CA ILE A 70 -6.20 -4.09 21.54
C ILE A 70 -7.41 -4.87 21.02
N GLY A 71 -8.47 -4.96 21.84
CA GLY A 71 -9.75 -5.55 21.48
C GLY A 71 -10.38 -4.93 20.24
N GLN A 72 -10.52 -3.60 20.22
CA GLN A 72 -11.01 -2.83 19.07
C GLN A 72 -10.19 -3.13 17.81
N ARG A 73 -8.86 -3.08 17.92
CA ARG A 73 -7.96 -3.37 16.80
C ARG A 73 -8.13 -4.81 16.29
N CYS A 74 -8.33 -5.78 17.17
CA CYS A 74 -8.57 -7.17 16.77
C CYS A 74 -9.91 -7.34 16.04
N VAL A 75 -10.98 -6.64 16.46
CA VAL A 75 -12.25 -6.62 15.73
C VAL A 75 -12.05 -6.07 14.31
N PHE A 76 -11.38 -4.93 14.16
CA PHE A 76 -11.09 -4.36 12.84
C PHE A 76 -10.26 -5.29 11.95
N LEU A 77 -9.22 -5.90 12.50
CA LEU A 77 -8.35 -6.82 11.75
C LEU A 77 -9.08 -8.10 11.35
N LEU A 78 -9.97 -8.64 12.19
CA LEU A 78 -10.81 -9.79 11.85
C LEU A 78 -11.78 -9.45 10.71
N VAL A 79 -12.42 -8.27 10.75
CA VAL A 79 -13.29 -7.81 9.66
C VAL A 79 -12.52 -7.65 8.35
N ALA A 80 -11.32 -7.08 8.39
CA ALA A 80 -10.46 -6.93 7.22
C ALA A 80 -10.04 -8.31 6.65
N LEU A 81 -9.57 -9.23 7.49
CA LEU A 81 -9.17 -10.58 7.09
C LEU A 81 -10.33 -11.36 6.48
N VAL A 82 -11.51 -11.31 7.09
CA VAL A 82 -12.73 -11.96 6.58
C VAL A 82 -13.09 -11.39 5.22
N ARG A 83 -13.08 -10.06 5.05
CA ARG A 83 -13.37 -9.42 3.77
C ARG A 83 -12.37 -9.84 2.68
N THR A 84 -11.07 -9.82 2.97
CA THR A 84 -10.03 -10.24 2.03
C THR A 84 -10.11 -11.72 1.69
N ALA A 85 -10.38 -12.59 2.66
CA ALA A 85 -10.54 -14.03 2.44
C ALA A 85 -11.80 -14.36 1.63
N LEU A 86 -12.92 -13.69 1.91
CA LEU A 86 -14.15 -13.79 1.11
C LEU A 86 -13.90 -13.33 -0.32
N GLU A 87 -13.25 -12.18 -0.50
CA GLU A 87 -12.92 -11.65 -1.81
C GLU A 87 -12.01 -12.60 -2.60
N ALA A 88 -10.97 -13.15 -1.95
CA ALA A 88 -10.08 -14.13 -2.57
C ALA A 88 -10.83 -15.44 -2.92
N ALA A 89 -11.70 -15.94 -2.04
CA ALA A 89 -12.49 -17.15 -2.26
C ALA A 89 -13.51 -16.99 -3.39
N ILE A 90 -14.20 -15.84 -3.44
CA ILE A 90 -15.13 -15.48 -4.52
C ILE A 90 -14.36 -15.41 -5.86
N LYS A 91 -13.22 -14.70 -5.88
CA LYS A 91 -12.39 -14.58 -7.09
C LYS A 91 -11.83 -15.93 -7.55
N GLN A 92 -11.32 -16.77 -6.66
CA GLN A 92 -10.90 -18.15 -6.99
C GLN A 92 -12.05 -19.00 -7.53
N SER A 93 -13.24 -18.87 -6.94
CA SER A 93 -14.45 -19.59 -7.36
C SER A 93 -14.96 -19.11 -8.72
N CYS A 94 -14.65 -17.87 -9.09
CA CYS A 94 -14.92 -17.28 -10.41
C CYS A 94 -13.79 -17.51 -11.44
N GLY A 95 -12.77 -18.31 -11.13
CA GLY A 95 -11.67 -18.61 -12.06
C GLY A 95 -10.65 -17.47 -12.25
N ILE A 96 -10.70 -16.46 -11.38
CA ILE A 96 -9.82 -15.29 -11.40
C ILE A 96 -8.58 -15.59 -10.56
N SER A 97 -7.39 -15.55 -11.17
CA SER A 97 -6.12 -15.76 -10.45
C SER A 97 -5.73 -14.51 -9.66
N PHE A 98 -5.71 -14.61 -8.33
CA PHE A 98 -5.41 -13.50 -7.42
C PHE A 98 -4.01 -13.63 -6.82
N ASN A 99 -3.06 -12.74 -7.19
CA ASN A 99 -1.77 -12.63 -6.51
C ASN A 99 -1.28 -11.17 -6.40
N ILE A 100 -2.06 -10.34 -5.69
CA ILE A 100 -1.72 -8.92 -5.43
C ILE A 100 -0.34 -8.76 -4.79
N GLN A 101 0.11 -9.71 -3.96
CA GLN A 101 1.39 -9.61 -3.25
C GLN A 101 2.60 -9.74 -4.18
N GLN A 102 2.59 -10.65 -5.16
CA GLN A 102 3.75 -10.83 -6.04
C GLN A 102 3.89 -9.70 -7.07
N THR A 103 2.79 -9.25 -7.68
CA THR A 103 2.81 -8.19 -8.70
C THR A 103 3.17 -6.85 -8.07
N THR A 104 2.52 -6.48 -6.96
CA THR A 104 2.82 -5.24 -6.22
C THR A 104 4.27 -5.23 -5.71
N GLN A 105 4.76 -6.34 -5.14
CA GLN A 105 6.11 -6.40 -4.58
C GLN A 105 7.21 -6.34 -5.67
N LYS A 106 6.96 -6.88 -6.86
CA LYS A 106 7.88 -6.77 -8.01
C LYS A 106 7.99 -5.32 -8.52
N HIS A 107 6.87 -4.62 -8.69
CA HIS A 107 6.87 -3.22 -9.14
C HIS A 107 7.45 -2.25 -8.09
N TYR A 108 7.14 -2.43 -6.80
CA TYR A 108 7.73 -1.59 -5.74
C TYR A 108 9.24 -1.82 -5.58
N THR A 109 9.72 -3.06 -5.72
CA THR A 109 11.16 -3.36 -5.70
C THR A 109 11.87 -2.67 -6.87
N ASN A 110 11.24 -2.63 -8.05
CA ASN A 110 11.77 -1.88 -9.20
C ASN A 110 11.81 -0.36 -8.94
N ILE A 111 10.79 0.24 -8.32
CA ILE A 111 10.76 1.69 -8.07
C ILE A 111 11.85 2.11 -7.06
N ILE A 112 12.04 1.35 -5.97
CA ILE A 112 13.09 1.66 -4.99
C ILE A 112 14.48 1.54 -5.63
N GLN A 113 14.67 0.56 -6.52
CA GLN A 113 15.90 0.41 -7.27
C GLN A 113 16.11 1.58 -8.24
N LEU A 114 15.08 1.98 -8.99
CA LEU A 114 15.11 3.16 -9.86
C LEU A 114 15.43 4.44 -9.10
N LEU A 115 14.84 4.66 -7.91
CA LEU A 115 15.16 5.83 -7.08
C LEU A 115 16.67 5.92 -6.78
N LYS A 116 17.30 4.78 -6.46
CA LYS A 116 18.75 4.73 -6.20
C LYS A 116 19.57 4.96 -7.46
N GLU A 117 19.13 4.42 -8.60
CA GLU A 117 19.79 4.63 -9.91
C GLU A 117 19.72 6.09 -10.35
N PHE A 118 18.63 6.77 -10.02
CA PHE A 118 18.47 8.22 -10.20
C PHE A 118 19.26 9.05 -9.16
N GLY A 119 20.00 8.39 -8.26
CA GLY A 119 20.88 9.04 -7.29
C GLY A 119 20.20 9.47 -5.99
N PHE A 120 19.02 8.95 -5.67
CA PHE A 120 18.38 9.22 -4.38
C PHE A 120 19.20 8.60 -3.23
N ILE A 121 19.57 9.43 -2.25
CA ILE A 121 20.30 9.02 -1.05
C ILE A 121 19.50 9.44 0.19
N ALA A 122 19.24 8.48 1.07
CA ALA A 122 18.53 8.70 2.32
C ALA A 122 19.52 9.07 3.44
N SER A 123 19.31 10.21 4.11
CA SER A 123 20.26 10.73 5.12
C SER A 123 20.38 9.87 6.38
N VAL A 124 19.42 8.98 6.67
CA VAL A 124 19.42 8.17 7.89
C VAL A 124 19.62 6.70 7.55
N ASN A 125 20.83 6.20 7.82
CA ASN A 125 21.26 4.80 7.62
C ASN A 125 20.94 4.25 6.21
N ASP A 126 20.97 5.10 5.17
CA ASP A 126 20.65 4.79 3.77
C ASP A 126 19.28 4.14 3.54
N LYS A 127 18.35 4.31 4.50
CA LYS A 127 17.04 3.63 4.50
C LYS A 127 15.87 4.53 4.84
N ILE A 128 16.13 5.60 5.58
CA ILE A 128 15.10 6.53 6.01
C ILE A 128 15.47 7.93 5.50
N ALA A 129 14.60 8.48 4.68
CA ALA A 129 14.76 9.80 4.12
C ALA A 129 14.18 10.86 5.04
N THR A 130 14.76 12.05 5.01
CA THR A 130 14.18 13.25 5.60
C THR A 130 13.39 14.03 4.53
N LYS A 131 12.57 15.00 4.95
CA LYS A 131 11.95 15.91 3.97
C LYS A 131 12.97 16.64 3.11
N ARG A 132 14.16 16.93 3.68
CA ARG A 132 15.25 17.59 2.98
C ARG A 132 15.73 16.76 1.80
N ASP A 133 16.02 15.49 2.07
CA ASP A 133 16.45 14.54 1.04
C ASP A 133 15.44 14.50 -0.13
N ILE A 134 14.15 14.48 0.20
CA ILE A 134 13.08 14.44 -0.80
C ILE A 134 13.04 15.71 -1.65
N PHE A 135 12.96 16.90 -1.04
CA PHE A 135 12.80 18.15 -1.82
C PHE A 135 14.07 18.53 -2.59
N GLU A 136 15.25 18.19 -2.06
CA GLU A 136 16.53 18.38 -2.77
C GLU A 136 16.61 17.46 -3.98
N PHE A 137 16.19 16.20 -3.84
CA PHE A 137 16.18 15.24 -4.95
C PHE A 137 15.22 15.63 -6.06
N ILE A 138 13.95 15.90 -5.74
CA ILE A 138 12.95 16.25 -6.77
C ILE A 138 13.06 17.70 -7.25
N LYS A 139 13.97 18.50 -6.66
CA LYS A 139 14.21 19.91 -6.98
C LYS A 139 12.93 20.76 -6.97
N THR A 140 12.08 20.56 -5.96
CA THR A 140 10.86 21.37 -5.76
C THR A 140 10.91 22.11 -4.42
N PRO A 141 10.11 23.18 -4.24
CA PRO A 141 10.01 23.85 -2.95
C PRO A 141 9.59 22.90 -1.83
N ARG A 142 10.21 23.04 -0.66
CA ARG A 142 9.83 22.30 0.55
C ARG A 142 8.33 22.40 0.86
N SER A 143 7.72 23.55 0.59
CA SER A 143 6.28 23.79 0.78
C SER A 143 5.41 22.85 -0.06
N THR A 144 5.84 22.46 -1.27
CA THR A 144 5.14 21.51 -2.14
C THR A 144 5.11 20.13 -1.51
N VAL A 145 6.27 19.65 -1.05
CA VAL A 145 6.39 18.37 -0.33
C VAL A 145 5.56 18.39 0.96
N ASP A 146 5.61 19.49 1.72
CA ASP A 146 4.82 19.66 2.94
C ASP A 146 3.32 19.69 2.69
N SER A 147 2.88 20.30 1.58
CA SER A 147 1.48 20.28 1.15
C SER A 147 1.05 18.87 0.79
N TYR A 148 1.83 18.17 -0.04
CA TYR A 148 1.53 16.81 -0.49
C TYR A 148 1.43 15.83 0.68
N ILE A 149 2.38 15.87 1.62
CA ILE A 149 2.35 14.99 2.80
C ILE A 149 1.10 15.26 3.66
N ARG A 150 0.72 16.53 3.83
CA ARG A 150 -0.47 16.89 4.61
C ARG A 150 -1.77 16.46 3.94
N SER A 151 -1.84 16.48 2.61
CA SER A 151 -3.04 16.05 1.87
C SER A 151 -3.19 14.53 1.77
N HIS A 152 -2.16 13.74 2.14
CA HIS A 152 -2.17 12.28 2.04
C HIS A 152 -1.84 11.58 3.39
N PRO A 153 -2.56 11.91 4.50
CA PRO A 153 -2.21 11.45 5.86
C PRO A 153 -2.44 9.96 6.10
N TYR A 154 -3.22 9.29 5.24
CA TYR A 154 -3.50 7.86 5.33
C TYR A 154 -2.59 7.00 4.44
N GLU A 155 -1.83 7.63 3.54
CA GLU A 155 -0.99 6.95 2.55
C GLU A 155 0.50 7.06 2.88
N ILE A 156 0.88 8.14 3.57
CA ILE A 156 2.24 8.43 4.01
C ILE A 156 2.27 8.32 5.53
N ASN A 157 3.21 7.53 6.06
CA ASN A 157 3.33 7.25 7.49
C ASN A 157 4.66 7.79 8.03
N PRO A 158 4.72 9.06 8.48
CA PRO A 158 5.95 9.65 9.01
C PRO A 158 6.48 8.88 10.21
N ILE A 159 7.76 8.54 10.17
CA ILE A 159 8.48 7.87 11.25
C ILE A 159 9.08 8.95 12.14
N LYS A 160 8.61 9.09 13.38
CA LYS A 160 9.22 10.01 14.33
C LYS A 160 10.61 9.50 14.72
N LEU A 161 11.65 10.24 14.35
CA LEU A 161 13.03 9.87 14.65
C LEU A 161 13.38 10.23 16.09
N ASP A 162 14.12 9.35 16.75
CA ASP A 162 14.70 9.65 18.05
C ASP A 162 15.91 10.59 17.92
N TYR A 163 16.21 11.29 19.01
CA TYR A 163 17.30 12.28 19.02
C TYR A 163 18.68 11.64 18.78
N ALA A 164 18.89 10.39 19.19
CA ALA A 164 20.16 9.69 19.00
C ALA A 164 20.41 9.39 17.52
N ILE A 165 19.40 8.90 16.79
CA ILE A 165 19.42 8.65 15.35
C ILE A 165 19.65 9.95 14.59
N ILE A 166 18.95 11.04 14.96
CA ILE A 166 19.13 12.35 14.31
C ILE A 166 20.58 12.83 14.45
N LYS A 167 21.15 12.72 15.66
CA LYS A 167 22.53 13.11 15.95
C LYS A 167 23.54 12.22 15.22
N GLN A 168 23.31 10.90 15.20
CA GLN A 168 24.14 9.94 14.49
C GLN A 168 24.17 10.21 12.98
N ALA A 169 23.04 10.64 12.41
CA ALA A 169 22.94 11.07 11.01
C ALA A 169 23.56 12.46 10.73
N GLY A 170 24.17 13.11 11.74
CA GLY A 170 24.80 14.43 11.58
C GLY A 170 23.82 15.59 11.38
N LEU A 171 22.53 15.41 11.72
CA LEU A 171 21.49 16.40 11.50
C LEU A 171 21.36 17.34 12.72
N LYS A 172 21.16 18.63 12.46
CA LYS A 172 21.09 19.68 13.49
C LYS A 172 19.71 19.83 14.16
N ALA A 173 18.72 19.01 13.78
CA ALA A 173 17.35 19.13 14.27
C ALA A 173 17.20 18.51 15.67
N THR A 174 16.33 19.08 16.51
CA THR A 174 15.97 18.48 17.82
C THR A 174 14.87 17.42 17.70
N ARG A 175 13.99 17.57 16.70
CA ARG A 175 12.91 16.63 16.36
C ARG A 175 12.78 16.57 14.85
N LEU A 176 12.64 15.37 14.30
CA LEU A 176 12.53 15.18 12.87
C LEU A 176 11.64 13.97 12.55
N ASN A 177 10.90 14.08 11.45
CA ASN A 177 10.23 12.93 10.86
C ASN A 177 11.07 12.39 9.70
N GLY A 178 11.21 11.07 9.67
CA GLY A 178 11.74 10.32 8.56
C GLY A 178 10.62 9.66 7.74
N TYR A 179 10.97 9.21 6.55
CA TYR A 179 10.10 8.57 5.58
C TYR A 179 10.78 7.30 5.08
N SER A 180 10.05 6.19 5.02
CA SER A 180 10.55 4.96 4.42
C SER A 180 10.78 5.16 2.92
N MET A 181 11.60 4.32 2.29
CA MET A 181 11.77 4.36 0.83
C MET A 181 10.46 4.14 0.07
N GLU A 182 9.53 3.39 0.64
CA GLU A 182 8.18 3.22 0.09
C GLU A 182 7.42 4.55 0.10
N ASP A 183 7.40 5.27 1.23
CA ASP A 183 6.73 6.56 1.31
C ASP A 183 7.42 7.63 0.45
N VAL A 184 8.74 7.58 0.34
CA VAL A 184 9.51 8.40 -0.62
C VAL A 184 9.01 8.14 -2.03
N SER A 185 8.86 6.88 -2.45
CA SER A 185 8.40 6.55 -3.80
C SER A 185 7.01 7.13 -4.09
N LYS A 186 6.08 7.06 -3.14
CA LYS A 186 4.74 7.65 -3.25
C LYS A 186 4.79 9.17 -3.38
N ILE A 187 5.68 9.84 -2.62
CA ILE A 187 5.82 11.30 -2.66
C ILE A 187 6.44 11.74 -3.99
N VAL A 188 7.53 11.10 -4.42
CA VAL A 188 8.25 11.45 -5.66
C VAL A 188 7.35 11.24 -6.88
N LEU A 189 6.64 10.12 -6.95
CA LEU A 189 5.68 9.87 -8.04
C LEU A 189 4.43 10.75 -7.91
N GLY A 190 4.03 11.14 -6.71
CA GLY A 190 2.84 11.96 -6.51
C GLY A 190 3.01 13.44 -6.89
N ILE A 191 4.24 13.94 -6.86
CA ILE A 191 4.56 15.35 -7.14
C ILE A 191 5.00 15.51 -8.59
N ASP A 192 4.43 16.51 -9.27
CA ASP A 192 4.82 16.90 -10.61
C ASP A 192 6.13 17.68 -10.57
N SER A 193 7.22 16.93 -10.68
CA SER A 193 8.60 17.41 -10.77
C SER A 193 9.26 16.76 -11.96
N VAL A 194 10.32 17.38 -12.52
CA VAL A 194 11.06 16.81 -13.67
C VAL A 194 11.51 15.38 -13.37
N VAL A 195 12.15 15.17 -12.21
CA VAL A 195 12.60 13.84 -11.75
C VAL A 195 11.42 12.89 -11.53
N GLY A 196 10.32 13.38 -10.96
CA GLY A 196 9.11 12.58 -10.76
C GLY A 196 8.48 12.14 -12.08
N LEU A 197 8.52 12.99 -13.12
CA LEU A 197 8.03 12.65 -14.46
C LEU A 197 8.92 11.62 -15.16
N GLU A 198 10.24 11.81 -15.13
CA GLU A 198 11.19 10.83 -15.68
C GLU A 198 11.06 9.47 -15.00
N LEU A 199 10.90 9.44 -13.68
CA LEU A 199 10.65 8.21 -12.93
C LEU A 199 9.31 7.56 -13.32
N LYS A 200 8.24 8.34 -13.51
CA LYS A 200 6.96 7.81 -14.00
C LYS A 200 7.13 7.17 -15.38
N GLN A 201 7.85 7.81 -16.30
CA GLN A 201 8.11 7.25 -17.62
C GLN A 201 8.90 5.93 -17.54
N LYS A 202 9.90 5.82 -16.66
CA LYS A 202 10.62 4.54 -16.47
C LYS A 202 9.76 3.45 -15.81
N VAL A 203 8.78 3.82 -15.00
CA VAL A 203 7.88 2.87 -14.32
C VAL A 203 6.74 2.40 -15.22
N PHE A 204 6.17 3.31 -16.01
CA PHE A 204 4.98 3.07 -16.83
C PHE A 204 5.26 2.99 -18.34
N GLY A 205 6.52 3.12 -18.75
CA GLY A 205 6.93 3.16 -20.15
C GLY A 205 6.95 4.58 -20.74
N GLU A 206 7.76 4.74 -21.79
CA GLU A 206 7.75 5.92 -22.66
C GLU A 206 6.64 5.76 -23.69
N VAL A 207 5.78 6.77 -23.82
CA VAL A 207 4.82 6.90 -24.91
C VAL A 207 5.35 8.01 -25.81
N GLU A 208 5.39 7.79 -27.12
CA GLU A 208 5.88 8.79 -28.08
C GLU A 208 5.17 10.13 -27.84
N GLU A 209 5.93 11.23 -27.82
CA GLU A 209 5.41 12.59 -27.71
C GLU A 209 4.59 12.93 -28.96
N SER A 210 3.33 12.49 -28.95
CA SER A 210 2.34 12.72 -29.98
C SER A 210 1.11 13.33 -29.31
N THR A 211 0.54 14.37 -29.91
CA THR A 211 -0.77 14.90 -29.50
C THR A 211 -1.92 13.97 -29.87
N ASP A 212 -1.64 12.94 -30.68
CA ASP A 212 -2.54 11.84 -31.04
C ASP A 212 -1.95 10.53 -30.54
N ILE A 213 -2.08 10.27 -29.23
CA ILE A 213 -1.70 8.99 -28.66
C ILE A 213 -2.79 7.97 -29.02
N ASP A 214 -2.39 6.92 -29.74
CA ASP A 214 -3.24 5.73 -29.92
C ASP A 214 -3.28 4.95 -28.59
N TRP A 215 -4.20 5.36 -27.73
CA TRP A 215 -4.39 4.80 -26.40
C TRP A 215 -4.70 3.30 -26.40
N GLN A 216 -5.33 2.78 -27.45
CA GLN A 216 -5.58 1.35 -27.59
C GLN A 216 -4.26 0.57 -27.75
N LYS A 217 -3.26 1.17 -28.40
CA LYS A 217 -1.89 0.59 -28.48
C LYS A 217 -1.00 0.95 -27.30
N ALA A 218 -1.21 2.10 -26.67
CA ALA A 218 -0.37 2.59 -25.57
C ALA A 218 -0.70 1.90 -24.24
N LEU A 219 -1.98 1.78 -23.88
CA LEU A 219 -2.40 1.23 -22.58
C LEU A 219 -1.90 -0.20 -22.32
N PRO A 220 -1.91 -1.15 -23.27
CA PRO A 220 -1.35 -2.47 -23.05
C PRO A 220 0.15 -2.46 -22.70
N LYS A 221 0.92 -1.51 -23.24
CA LYS A 221 2.34 -1.35 -22.90
C LYS A 221 2.51 -0.77 -21.50
N VAL A 222 1.66 0.20 -21.14
CA VAL A 222 1.66 0.88 -19.84
C VAL A 222 1.35 -0.08 -18.71
N PHE A 223 0.37 -0.97 -18.95
CA PHE A 223 -0.05 -1.99 -18.01
C PHE A 223 0.63 -3.33 -18.27
N ASP A 224 1.79 -3.35 -18.95
CA ASP A 224 2.56 -4.58 -19.10
C ASP A 224 2.94 -5.14 -17.72
N GLY A 225 2.60 -6.41 -17.49
CA GLY A 225 2.69 -7.05 -16.17
C GLY A 225 1.46 -6.88 -15.26
N PHE A 226 0.43 -6.16 -15.68
CA PHE A 226 -0.89 -6.12 -15.07
C PHE A 226 -1.94 -6.76 -16.00
N ASN A 227 -3.02 -7.29 -15.43
CA ASN A 227 -4.12 -7.88 -16.20
C ASN A 227 -5.06 -6.78 -16.72
N LEU A 228 -4.64 -6.09 -17.79
CA LEU A 228 -5.47 -5.13 -18.52
C LEU A 228 -6.49 -5.87 -19.40
N GLN A 229 -7.77 -5.60 -19.16
CA GLN A 229 -8.88 -6.22 -19.89
C GLN A 229 -9.69 -5.16 -20.62
N GLU A 230 -9.84 -5.31 -21.93
CA GLU A 230 -10.66 -4.44 -22.77
C GLU A 230 -12.14 -4.87 -22.73
N ASN A 231 -13.06 -3.90 -22.86
CA ASN A 231 -14.51 -4.14 -22.95
C ASN A 231 -15.04 -5.04 -21.82
N TYR A 232 -14.54 -4.81 -20.60
CA TYR A 232 -14.82 -5.67 -19.45
C TYR A 232 -16.16 -5.37 -18.80
N VAL A 233 -16.82 -6.38 -18.23
CA VAL A 233 -18.13 -6.23 -17.59
C VAL A 233 -17.97 -6.05 -16.08
N VAL A 234 -18.37 -4.88 -15.57
CA VAL A 234 -18.46 -4.58 -14.14
C VAL A 234 -19.94 -4.45 -13.73
N GLY A 235 -20.43 -5.47 -13.03
CA GLY A 235 -21.85 -5.59 -12.70
C GLY A 235 -22.70 -5.76 -13.96
N LYS A 236 -23.43 -4.70 -14.33
CA LYS A 236 -24.27 -4.66 -15.54
C LYS A 236 -23.75 -3.70 -16.62
N TYR A 237 -22.57 -3.13 -16.42
CA TYR A 237 -22.00 -2.13 -17.31
C TYR A 237 -20.73 -2.68 -17.96
N THR A 238 -20.59 -2.46 -19.27
CA THR A 238 -19.35 -2.75 -20.00
C THR A 238 -18.49 -1.50 -20.03
N VAL A 239 -17.26 -1.58 -19.52
CA VAL A 239 -16.26 -0.49 -19.44
C VAL A 239 -15.16 -0.69 -20.48
N ASP A 240 -14.52 0.41 -20.90
CA ASP A 240 -13.53 0.35 -21.99
C ASP A 240 -12.30 -0.45 -21.58
N TYR A 241 -11.75 -0.16 -20.40
CA TYR A 241 -10.66 -0.94 -19.82
C TYR A 241 -10.84 -1.17 -18.33
N PHE A 242 -10.39 -2.35 -17.88
CA PHE A 242 -10.32 -2.72 -16.48
C PHE A 242 -8.93 -3.27 -16.15
N VAL A 243 -8.33 -2.76 -15.08
CA VAL A 243 -7.07 -3.25 -14.53
C VAL A 243 -7.37 -3.89 -13.19
N GLU A 244 -7.40 -5.20 -13.17
CA GLU A 244 -7.95 -5.98 -12.07
C GLU A 244 -7.18 -5.79 -10.76
N GLU A 245 -5.85 -5.84 -10.81
CA GLU A 245 -4.99 -5.74 -9.63
C GLU A 245 -5.07 -4.37 -8.97
N LEU A 246 -5.40 -3.34 -9.76
CA LEU A 246 -5.55 -1.96 -9.29
C LEU A 246 -7.00 -1.60 -8.93
N GLN A 247 -7.96 -2.52 -9.18
CA GLN A 247 -9.39 -2.24 -9.07
C GLN A 247 -9.76 -0.93 -9.78
N LEU A 248 -9.21 -0.76 -10.98
CA LEU A 248 -9.20 0.49 -11.73
C LEU A 248 -9.96 0.32 -13.04
N VAL A 249 -10.87 1.25 -13.31
CA VAL A 249 -11.59 1.39 -14.56
C VAL A 249 -11.07 2.62 -15.30
N LEU A 250 -10.79 2.46 -16.59
CA LEU A 250 -10.46 3.54 -17.50
C LEU A 250 -11.56 3.64 -18.56
N GLU A 251 -12.12 4.83 -18.74
CA GLU A 251 -13.12 5.11 -19.78
C GLU A 251 -12.69 6.27 -20.67
N PHE A 252 -12.96 6.14 -21.98
CA PHE A 252 -12.84 7.23 -22.92
C PHE A 252 -14.07 8.15 -22.83
N GLY A 253 -13.80 9.43 -22.62
CA GLY A 253 -14.83 10.44 -22.47
C GLY A 253 -15.60 10.32 -21.15
N GLN A 254 -16.58 11.19 -20.96
CA GLN A 254 -17.44 11.15 -19.78
C GLN A 254 -18.69 10.32 -20.06
N SER A 255 -18.93 9.29 -19.26
CA SER A 255 -20.23 8.62 -19.25
C SER A 255 -21.31 9.61 -18.78
N GLU A 256 -22.25 9.99 -19.66
CA GLU A 256 -23.43 10.78 -19.29
C GLU A 256 -24.34 10.07 -18.26
N ASN A 257 -24.15 8.76 -18.08
CA ASN A 257 -24.93 7.94 -17.17
C ASN A 257 -24.42 8.04 -15.72
N LYS A 258 -24.96 9.00 -14.97
CA LYS A 258 -24.65 9.20 -13.53
C LYS A 258 -24.86 7.96 -12.64
N LYS A 259 -25.75 7.02 -13.03
CA LYS A 259 -25.97 5.77 -12.27
C LYS A 259 -24.83 4.77 -12.51
N ARG A 260 -24.29 4.72 -13.72
CA ARG A 260 -23.10 3.94 -14.08
C ARG A 260 -21.89 4.44 -13.31
N GLU A 261 -21.60 5.74 -13.40
CA GLU A 261 -20.45 6.34 -12.71
C GLU A 261 -20.52 6.11 -11.20
N ARG A 262 -21.71 6.29 -10.59
CA ARG A 262 -21.90 6.04 -9.16
C ARG A 262 -21.64 4.58 -8.77
N TYR A 263 -22.11 3.63 -9.57
CA TYR A 263 -21.84 2.20 -9.33
C TYR A 263 -20.34 1.91 -9.42
N ILE A 264 -19.69 2.34 -10.50
CA ILE A 264 -18.26 2.09 -10.71
C ILE A 264 -17.46 2.71 -9.56
N LYS A 265 -17.69 3.98 -9.22
CA LYS A 265 -17.03 4.68 -8.12
C LYS A 265 -17.17 3.97 -6.77
N GLN A 266 -18.29 3.31 -6.48
CA GLN A 266 -18.51 2.61 -5.21
C GLN A 266 -17.60 1.39 -5.06
N HIS A 267 -17.15 0.81 -6.16
CA HIS A 267 -16.44 -0.47 -6.18
C HIS A 267 -15.01 -0.37 -6.71
N TYR A 268 -14.73 0.63 -7.55
CA TYR A 268 -13.49 0.77 -8.33
C TYR A 268 -13.01 2.22 -8.33
N GLY A 269 -11.72 2.43 -8.58
CA GLY A 269 -11.22 3.73 -9.02
C GLY A 269 -11.65 3.97 -10.47
N LEU A 270 -12.04 5.21 -10.80
CA LEU A 270 -12.46 5.56 -12.16
C LEU A 270 -11.64 6.74 -12.68
N VAL A 271 -11.02 6.56 -13.85
CA VAL A 271 -10.37 7.62 -14.62
C VAL A 271 -11.06 7.74 -15.97
N ASN A 272 -11.72 8.87 -16.18
CA ASN A 272 -12.31 9.24 -17.45
C ASN A 272 -11.35 10.21 -18.14
N PHE A 273 -10.95 9.92 -19.37
CA PHE A 273 -9.99 10.74 -20.10
C PHE A 273 -10.38 10.90 -21.55
N THR A 274 -9.99 12.01 -22.13
CA THR A 274 -10.21 12.37 -23.53
C THR A 274 -9.08 11.83 -24.41
N SER A 275 -9.31 11.68 -25.71
CA SER A 275 -8.30 11.13 -26.63
C SER A 275 -7.07 12.05 -26.77
N ASP A 276 -7.26 13.36 -26.64
CA ASP A 276 -6.23 14.40 -26.72
C ASP A 276 -5.49 14.64 -25.39
N ILE A 277 -5.73 13.80 -24.37
CA ILE A 277 -5.08 13.96 -23.08
C ILE A 277 -3.56 13.81 -23.19
N ALA A 278 -2.80 14.70 -22.55
CA ALA A 278 -1.36 14.52 -22.42
C ALA A 278 -1.03 13.30 -21.55
N TRP A 279 0.02 12.56 -21.92
CA TRP A 279 0.43 11.33 -21.24
C TRP A 279 0.67 11.51 -19.74
N GLU A 280 1.39 12.57 -19.36
CA GLU A 280 1.71 12.90 -17.98
C GLU A 280 0.44 13.16 -17.16
N ARG A 281 -0.57 13.76 -17.79
CA ARG A 281 -1.85 14.08 -17.15
C ARG A 281 -2.65 12.80 -16.90
N LEU A 282 -2.62 11.84 -17.83
CA LEU A 282 -3.21 10.52 -17.62
C LEU A 282 -2.52 9.79 -16.46
N LEU A 283 -1.19 9.69 -16.47
CA LEU A 283 -0.39 9.06 -15.41
C LEU A 283 -0.72 9.62 -14.02
N ASN A 284 -0.84 10.94 -13.91
CA ASN A 284 -1.24 11.60 -12.67
C ASN A 284 -2.64 11.23 -12.21
N GLY A 285 -3.57 11.05 -13.15
CA GLY A 285 -4.88 10.51 -12.85
C GLY A 285 -4.80 9.09 -12.32
N LEU A 286 -4.07 8.21 -13.00
CA LEU A 286 -3.88 6.82 -12.60
C LEU A 286 -3.32 6.71 -11.17
N LEU A 287 -2.28 7.46 -10.84
CA LEU A 287 -1.66 7.47 -9.50
C LEU A 287 -2.60 7.97 -8.40
N ARG A 288 -3.57 8.82 -8.75
CA ARG A 288 -4.53 9.39 -7.82
C ARG A 288 -5.83 8.58 -7.74
N ALA A 289 -6.01 7.62 -8.64
CA ALA A 289 -7.22 6.83 -8.77
C ALA A 289 -7.32 5.82 -7.62
N LYS A 290 -8.49 5.75 -7.01
CA LYS A 290 -8.79 4.86 -5.89
C LYS A 290 -10.28 4.65 -5.78
N VAL A 291 -10.67 3.52 -5.21
CA VAL A 291 -12.08 3.20 -4.93
C VAL A 291 -12.73 4.38 -4.19
N GLY A 292 -13.90 4.79 -4.67
CA GLY A 292 -14.62 5.95 -4.14
C GLY A 292 -14.22 7.28 -4.76
N LYS A 293 -13.29 7.32 -5.72
CA LYS A 293 -12.84 8.55 -6.39
C LYS A 293 -12.99 8.42 -7.91
N VAL A 294 -13.51 9.50 -8.52
CA VAL A 294 -13.59 9.67 -9.97
C VAL A 294 -12.66 10.80 -10.35
N ILE A 295 -11.88 10.60 -11.41
CA ILE A 295 -10.98 11.59 -11.96
C ILE A 295 -11.40 11.80 -13.42
N HIS A 296 -11.73 13.03 -13.76
CA HIS A 296 -12.02 13.44 -15.14
C HIS A 296 -10.81 14.24 -15.64
N LEU A 297 -10.25 13.83 -16.78
CA LEU A 297 -9.02 14.37 -17.34
C LEU A 297 -9.23 15.02 -18.69
#